data_AF-A0A0E0BSF8-F1
#
_entry.id   AF-A0A0E0BSF8-F1
#
_cell.length_a   1.000
_cell.length_b   1.000
_cell.length_c   1.000
_cell.angle_alpha   90.00
_cell.angle_beta   90.00
_cell.angle_gamma   90.00
#
_symmetry.space_group_name_H-M   'P 1'
#
loop_
_entity.id
_entity.type
_entity.pdbx_description
1 polymer ?
#
loop_
_entity_poly.entity_id
_entity_poly.type
_entity_poly.pdbx_seq_one_letter_code
_entity_poly.pdbx_strand_id
1 'polypeptide(L)'
;MGVLTLFGVFAVEKPATADEPPVYTLTPVSRLLVGPGNLAHMMSMTLHPSFIAPFLWIGDWLQREQHGPCMFEHTHGKNLWEAADGDAAFNAVVNEGMASDSAFVMDIVIKEHGEVFRGITSLVDVAGGNGTAERAIADCRGIPGEFDGICDNYGKWIYIIGLS
;
A
#
# COMPACT_ATOMS: atom_id res chain seq x y z
N MET A 1 -22.10 13.05 3.05
CA MET A 1 -20.96 13.31 3.96
C MET A 1 -21.23 12.98 5.43
N GLY A 2 -22.46 13.05 5.95
CA GLY A 2 -22.74 12.81 7.38
C GLY A 2 -22.20 11.51 7.98
N VAL A 3 -22.28 10.37 7.27
CA VAL A 3 -21.70 9.10 7.70
C VAL A 3 -20.18 9.18 7.84
N LEU A 4 -19.48 9.76 6.84
CA LEU A 4 -18.03 9.91 6.87
C LEU A 4 -17.57 10.92 7.94
N THR A 5 -18.41 11.89 8.30
CA THR A 5 -18.17 12.77 9.44
C THR A 5 -18.35 12.05 10.78
N LEU A 6 -19.38 11.22 10.91
CA LEU A 6 -19.59 10.39 12.10
C LEU A 6 -18.41 9.44 12.36
N PHE A 7 -17.85 8.85 11.29
CA PHE A 7 -16.67 8.00 11.38
C PHE A 7 -15.33 8.76 11.45
N GLY A 8 -15.36 10.10 11.52
CA GLY A 8 -14.14 10.92 11.65
C GLY A 8 -13.25 10.96 10.40
N VAL A 9 -13.74 10.49 9.25
CA VAL A 9 -13.03 10.61 7.97
C VAL A 9 -12.98 12.08 7.54
N PHE A 10 -14.08 12.82 7.71
CA PHE A 10 -14.11 14.28 7.50
C PHE A 10 -14.53 14.98 8.79
N ALA A 11 -14.01 16.19 9.02
CA ALA A 11 -14.53 17.09 10.03
C ALA A 11 -15.54 18.05 9.39
N VAL A 12 -16.44 18.61 10.20
CA VAL A 12 -17.37 19.65 9.77
C VAL A 12 -17.10 20.91 10.59
N GLU A 13 -16.91 22.04 9.92
CA GLU A 13 -16.79 23.32 10.58
C GLU A 13 -18.16 23.81 11.02
N LYS A 14 -18.19 24.47 12.19
CA LYS A 14 -19.43 25.08 12.66
C LYS A 14 -19.74 26.29 11.78
N PRO A 15 -20.91 26.34 11.11
CA PRO A 15 -21.24 27.47 10.26
C PRO A 15 -21.35 28.74 11.11
N ALA A 16 -20.91 29.89 10.55
CA ALA A 16 -20.94 31.16 11.26
C ALA A 16 -22.36 31.72 11.37
N THR A 17 -23.22 31.36 10.42
CA THR A 17 -24.64 31.71 10.39
C THR A 17 -25.52 30.50 10.06
N ALA A 18 -26.81 30.54 10.43
CA ALA A 18 -27.72 29.41 10.23
C ALA A 18 -28.03 29.10 8.75
N ASP A 19 -27.74 30.05 7.84
CA ASP A 19 -27.99 29.93 6.40
C ASP A 19 -26.76 29.48 5.60
N GLU A 20 -25.60 29.30 6.25
CA GLU A 20 -24.38 28.85 5.58
C GLU A 20 -24.35 27.32 5.40
N PRO A 21 -23.95 26.83 4.21
CA PRO A 21 -23.78 25.40 4.00
C PRO A 21 -22.61 24.86 4.87
N PRO A 22 -22.72 23.62 5.38
CA PRO A 22 -21.65 23.02 6.17
C PRO A 22 -20.37 22.86 5.34
N VAL A 23 -19.26 23.37 5.85
CA VAL A 23 -17.93 23.21 5.25
C VAL A 23 -17.26 21.97 5.85
N TYR A 24 -16.80 21.06 4.99
CA TYR A 24 -16.12 19.83 5.41
C TYR A 24 -14.61 19.98 5.24
N THR A 25 -13.86 19.56 6.25
CA THR A 25 -12.40 19.63 6.25
C THR A 25 -11.76 18.26 6.41
N LEU A 26 -10.52 18.15 5.94
CA LEU A 26 -9.74 16.92 5.97
C LEU A 26 -9.18 16.64 7.37
N THR A 27 -9.53 15.48 7.93
CA THR A 27 -8.88 14.91 9.12
C THR A 27 -7.57 14.21 8.73
N PRO A 28 -6.70 13.85 9.70
CA PRO A 28 -5.51 13.04 9.42
C PRO A 28 -5.82 11.75 8.62
N VAL A 29 -6.97 11.11 8.86
CA VAL A 29 -7.40 9.91 8.12
C VAL A 29 -7.65 10.22 6.66
N SER A 30 -8.50 11.21 6.35
CA SER A 30 -8.76 11.58 4.93
C SER A 30 -7.52 12.11 4.21
N ARG A 31 -6.53 12.66 4.94
CA ARG A 31 -5.24 13.07 4.35
C ARG A 31 -4.43 11.90 3.81
N LEU A 32 -4.61 10.68 4.35
CA LEU A 32 -3.99 9.48 3.79
C LEU A 32 -4.52 9.13 2.40
N LEU A 33 -5.69 9.65 2.01
CA LEU A 33 -6.36 9.35 0.75
C LEU A 33 -6.13 10.41 -0.34
N VAL A 34 -5.38 11.48 -0.04
CA VAL A 34 -5.17 12.60 -0.96
C VAL A 34 -3.71 13.03 -1.01
N GLY A 35 -3.26 13.53 -2.16
CA GLY A 35 -1.88 14.00 -2.37
C GLY A 35 -0.94 12.95 -2.97
N PRO A 36 0.34 13.29 -3.22
CA PRO A 36 1.32 12.35 -3.76
C PRO A 36 1.64 11.25 -2.75
N GLY A 37 1.76 10.00 -3.21
CA GLY A 37 2.04 8.84 -2.33
C GLY A 37 0.88 8.45 -1.40
N ASN A 38 -0.35 8.85 -1.73
CA ASN A 38 -1.53 8.50 -0.94
C ASN A 38 -1.93 7.02 -1.10
N LEU A 39 -2.80 6.55 -0.21
CA LEU A 39 -3.32 5.17 -0.13
C LEU A 39 -4.66 4.97 -0.88
N ALA A 40 -5.06 5.90 -1.77
CA ALA A 40 -6.34 5.81 -2.46
C ALA A 40 -6.44 4.55 -3.35
N HIS A 41 -5.38 4.20 -4.08
CA HIS A 41 -5.37 3.01 -4.94
C HIS A 41 -5.38 1.72 -4.11
N MET A 42 -4.67 1.70 -2.97
CA MET A 42 -4.77 0.60 -2.00
C MET A 42 -6.22 0.44 -1.50
N MET A 43 -6.91 1.55 -1.26
CA MET A 43 -8.33 1.52 -0.88
C MET A 43 -9.22 1.06 -2.03
N SER A 44 -8.95 1.45 -3.27
CA SER A 44 -9.65 0.91 -4.43
C SER A 44 -9.47 -0.60 -4.58
N MET A 45 -8.27 -1.13 -4.33
CA MET A 45 -8.00 -2.57 -4.36
C MET A 45 -8.77 -3.32 -3.28
N THR A 46 -8.63 -2.91 -2.03
CA THR A 46 -9.31 -3.56 -0.89
C THR A 46 -10.83 -3.48 -0.95
N LEU A 47 -11.38 -2.41 -1.57
CA LEU A 47 -12.81 -2.25 -1.77
C LEU A 47 -13.32 -2.87 -3.08
N HIS A 48 -12.44 -3.41 -3.92
CA HIS A 48 -12.82 -4.06 -5.17
C HIS A 48 -13.71 -5.28 -4.88
N PRO A 49 -14.78 -5.54 -5.66
CA PRO A 49 -15.68 -6.66 -5.41
C PRO A 49 -14.96 -8.02 -5.28
N SER A 50 -13.91 -8.25 -6.08
CA SER A 50 -13.09 -9.47 -6.00
C SER A 50 -12.37 -9.63 -4.67
N PHE A 51 -11.97 -8.53 -4.00
CA PHE A 51 -11.34 -8.56 -2.68
C PHE A 51 -12.35 -8.64 -1.54
N ILE A 52 -13.53 -8.01 -1.68
CA ILE A 52 -14.57 -8.04 -0.64
C ILE A 52 -15.30 -9.38 -0.62
N ALA A 53 -15.58 -9.98 -1.78
CA ALA A 53 -16.42 -11.18 -1.88
C ALA A 53 -15.98 -12.35 -0.96
N PRO A 54 -14.68 -12.65 -0.79
CA PRO A 54 -14.23 -13.69 0.14
C PRO A 54 -14.70 -13.47 1.59
N PHE A 55 -14.76 -12.22 2.05
CA PHE A 55 -15.17 -11.90 3.43
C PHE A 55 -16.65 -12.17 3.68
N LEU A 56 -17.49 -12.24 2.64
CA LEU A 56 -18.90 -12.62 2.78
C LEU A 56 -19.09 -14.08 3.20
N TRP A 57 -18.06 -14.91 2.98
CA TRP A 57 -18.06 -16.35 3.26
C TRP A 57 -17.02 -16.74 4.33
N ILE A 58 -16.55 -15.76 5.12
CA ILE A 58 -15.53 -16.00 6.15
C ILE A 58 -15.96 -17.04 7.19
N GLY A 59 -17.24 -17.08 7.54
CA GLY A 59 -17.79 -18.06 8.48
C GLY A 59 -17.66 -19.50 7.97
N ASP A 60 -18.04 -19.73 6.72
CA ASP A 60 -17.95 -21.04 6.06
C ASP A 60 -16.49 -21.46 5.87
N TRP A 61 -15.61 -20.52 5.57
CA TRP A 61 -14.18 -20.78 5.44
C TRP A 61 -13.54 -21.17 6.79
N LEU A 62 -13.89 -20.49 7.89
CA LEU A 62 -13.37 -20.77 9.23
C LEU A 62 -13.83 -22.10 9.83
N GLN A 63 -15.01 -22.59 9.44
CA GLN A 63 -15.55 -23.86 9.94
C GLN A 63 -14.90 -25.10 9.29
N ARG A 64 -14.00 -24.90 8.33
CA ARG A 64 -13.30 -26.01 7.66
C ARG A 64 -12.28 -26.63 8.59
N GLU A 65 -12.37 -27.94 8.78
CA GLU A 65 -11.45 -28.72 9.62
C GLU A 65 -10.08 -28.98 8.95
N GLN A 66 -9.95 -28.74 7.64
CA GLN A 66 -8.76 -29.07 6.85
C GLN A 66 -8.00 -27.83 6.38
N HIS A 67 -6.68 -27.95 6.23
CA HIS A 67 -5.82 -26.99 5.54
C HIS A 67 -6.19 -26.92 4.05
N GLY A 68 -7.24 -26.18 3.73
CA GLY A 68 -7.68 -25.88 2.37
C GLY A 68 -7.00 -24.63 1.80
N PRO A 69 -7.38 -24.24 0.57
CA PRO A 69 -6.91 -23.01 -0.04
C PRO A 69 -7.28 -21.78 0.81
N CYS A 70 -6.56 -20.67 0.60
CA CYS A 70 -6.86 -19.42 1.29
C CYS A 70 -8.29 -18.95 0.94
N MET A 71 -8.83 -18.03 1.75
CA MET A 71 -10.22 -17.57 1.58
C MET A 71 -10.52 -17.04 0.18
N PHE A 72 -9.57 -16.30 -0.41
CA PHE A 72 -9.70 -15.78 -1.77
C PHE A 72 -9.85 -16.90 -2.79
N GLU A 73 -8.93 -17.87 -2.75
CA GLU A 73 -8.94 -19.01 -3.67
C GLU A 73 -10.14 -19.93 -3.43
N HIS A 74 -10.60 -20.06 -2.19
CA HIS A 74 -11.83 -20.79 -1.90
C HIS A 74 -13.05 -20.16 -2.59
N THR A 75 -13.18 -18.83 -2.56
CA THR A 75 -14.31 -18.12 -3.16
C THR A 75 -14.24 -18.06 -4.69
N HIS A 76 -13.05 -17.86 -5.24
CA HIS A 76 -12.88 -17.60 -6.69
C HIS A 76 -12.42 -18.83 -7.49
N GLY A 77 -12.01 -19.91 -6.82
CA GLY A 77 -11.49 -21.13 -7.45
C GLY A 77 -10.10 -20.99 -8.07
N LYS A 78 -9.45 -19.84 -7.86
CA LYS A 78 -8.11 -19.49 -8.34
C LYS A 78 -7.45 -18.56 -7.32
N ASN A 79 -6.12 -18.62 -7.19
CA ASN A 79 -5.42 -17.72 -6.28
C ASN A 79 -5.44 -16.26 -6.81
N LEU A 80 -5.03 -15.30 -5.97
CA LEU A 80 -5.08 -13.88 -6.31
C LEU A 80 -4.33 -13.55 -7.61
N TRP A 81 -3.15 -14.15 -7.80
CA TRP A 81 -2.28 -13.88 -8.94
C TRP A 81 -2.82 -14.48 -10.23
N GLU A 82 -3.35 -15.71 -10.17
CA GLU A 82 -4.08 -16.32 -11.29
C GLU A 82 -5.34 -15.52 -11.64
N ALA A 83 -5.99 -14.92 -10.64
CA ALA A 83 -7.13 -14.06 -10.86
C ALA A 83 -6.76 -12.78 -11.59
N ALA A 84 -5.67 -12.13 -11.18
CA ALA A 84 -5.12 -10.95 -11.83
C ALA A 84 -4.62 -11.27 -13.25
N ASP A 85 -3.84 -12.33 -13.44
CA ASP A 85 -3.30 -12.70 -14.76
C ASP A 85 -4.41 -12.94 -15.81
N GLY A 86 -5.54 -13.47 -15.38
CA GLY A 86 -6.72 -13.69 -16.24
C GLY A 86 -7.59 -12.45 -16.50
N ASP A 87 -7.36 -11.31 -15.84
CA ASP A 87 -8.17 -10.08 -15.97
C ASP A 87 -7.28 -8.83 -15.86
N ALA A 88 -7.01 -8.20 -17.01
CA ALA A 88 -6.15 -7.03 -17.09
C ALA A 88 -6.63 -5.83 -16.25
N ALA A 89 -7.94 -5.64 -16.09
CA ALA A 89 -8.48 -4.55 -15.28
C ALA A 89 -8.27 -4.83 -13.80
N PHE A 90 -8.52 -6.07 -13.36
CA PHE A 90 -8.25 -6.47 -11.99
C PHE A 90 -6.74 -6.45 -11.67
N ASN A 91 -5.91 -6.90 -12.60
CA ASN A 91 -4.46 -6.81 -12.49
C ASN A 91 -3.97 -5.37 -12.32
N ALA A 92 -4.53 -4.41 -13.08
CA ALA A 92 -4.18 -3.01 -12.92
C ALA A 92 -4.52 -2.50 -11.51
N VAL A 93 -5.72 -2.82 -11.01
CA VAL A 93 -6.15 -2.44 -9.64
C VAL A 93 -5.22 -3.03 -8.57
N VAL A 94 -4.83 -4.31 -8.71
CA VAL A 94 -3.88 -4.95 -7.78
C VAL A 94 -2.53 -4.23 -7.82
N ASN A 95 -1.94 -4.07 -9.01
CA ASN A 95 -0.62 -3.44 -9.15
C ASN A 95 -0.60 -1.98 -8.66
N GLU A 96 -1.63 -1.19 -8.96
CA GLU A 96 -1.75 0.19 -8.47
C GLU A 96 -1.92 0.24 -6.95
N GLY A 97 -2.68 -0.70 -6.38
CA GLY A 97 -2.83 -0.85 -4.94
C GLY A 97 -1.50 -1.16 -4.25
N MET A 98 -0.77 -2.15 -4.74
CA MET A 98 0.53 -2.56 -4.21
C MET A 98 1.59 -1.47 -4.37
N ALA A 99 1.59 -0.75 -5.50
CA ALA A 99 2.48 0.39 -5.72
C ALA A 99 2.19 1.56 -4.76
N SER A 100 0.91 1.85 -4.52
CA SER A 100 0.47 2.88 -3.58
C SER A 100 0.88 2.54 -2.14
N ASP A 101 0.71 1.28 -1.71
CA ASP A 101 1.19 0.80 -0.41
C ASP A 101 2.72 0.89 -0.28
N SER A 102 3.44 0.39 -1.29
CA SER A 102 4.91 0.44 -1.33
C SER A 102 5.44 1.87 -1.28
N ALA A 103 4.86 2.80 -2.04
CA ALA A 103 5.26 4.20 -2.01
C ALA A 103 5.07 4.82 -0.63
N PHE A 104 3.93 4.56 0.02
CA PHE A 104 3.62 5.08 1.35
C PHE A 104 4.59 4.54 2.41
N VAL A 105 4.82 3.22 2.42
CA VAL A 105 5.73 2.58 3.39
C VAL A 105 7.17 3.04 3.16
N MET A 106 7.62 3.09 1.90
CA MET A 106 9.00 3.48 1.59
C MET A 106 9.29 4.94 1.89
N ASP A 107 8.32 5.84 1.73
CA ASP A 107 8.45 7.24 2.15
C ASP A 107 8.76 7.35 3.65
N ILE A 108 8.09 6.53 4.49
CA ILE A 108 8.35 6.47 5.93
C ILE A 108 9.71 5.83 6.22
N VAL A 109 10.00 4.67 5.64
CA VAL A 109 11.26 3.94 5.87
C VAL A 109 12.46 4.79 5.49
N ILE A 110 12.42 5.51 4.37
CA ILE A 110 13.51 6.37 3.94
C ILE A 110 13.70 7.57 4.88
N LYS A 111 12.60 8.18 5.34
CA LYS A 111 12.66 9.34 6.23
C LYS A 111 13.14 8.99 7.63
N GLU A 112 12.66 7.89 8.19
CA GLU A 112 12.88 7.53 9.59
C GLU A 112 14.03 6.51 9.78
N HIS A 113 14.32 5.71 8.75
CA HIS A 113 15.26 4.58 8.81
C HIS A 113 16.19 4.49 7.58
N GLY A 114 16.40 5.58 6.84
CA GLY A 114 17.21 5.60 5.63
C GLY A 114 18.65 5.10 5.83
N GLU A 115 19.17 5.15 7.06
CA GLU A 115 20.48 4.63 7.42
C GLU A 115 20.64 3.13 7.18
N VAL A 116 19.55 2.35 7.17
CA VAL A 116 19.61 0.90 6.92
C VAL A 116 20.14 0.57 5.52
N PHE A 117 20.07 1.53 4.59
CA PHE A 117 20.56 1.38 3.21
C PHE A 117 22.00 1.85 3.02
N ARG A 118 22.67 2.35 4.07
CA ARG A 118 24.07 2.83 4.00
C ARG A 118 25.04 1.70 3.70
N GLY A 119 25.96 1.94 2.77
CA GLY A 119 27.00 0.98 2.38
C GLY A 119 26.49 -0.24 1.61
N ILE A 120 25.20 -0.29 1.27
CA ILE A 120 24.64 -1.34 0.42
C ILE A 120 24.94 -0.99 -1.04
N THR A 121 25.75 -1.82 -1.70
CA THR A 121 26.15 -1.62 -3.09
C THR A 121 25.22 -2.33 -4.09
N SER A 122 24.39 -3.25 -3.62
CA SER A 122 23.45 -4.00 -4.44
C SER A 122 22.15 -4.31 -3.69
N LEU A 123 21.02 -4.16 -4.37
CA LEU A 123 19.67 -4.36 -3.85
C LEU A 123 18.90 -5.25 -4.84
N VAL A 124 18.15 -6.22 -4.33
CA VAL A 124 17.16 -6.95 -5.14
C VAL A 124 15.81 -6.83 -4.46
N ASP A 125 14.85 -6.26 -5.17
CA ASP A 125 13.44 -6.18 -4.78
C ASP A 125 12.71 -7.41 -5.32
N VAL A 126 12.59 -8.44 -4.47
CA VAL A 126 11.97 -9.71 -4.86
C VAL A 126 10.47 -9.55 -4.80
N ALA A 127 9.78 -9.91 -5.89
CA ALA A 127 8.37 -9.59 -6.09
C ALA A 127 8.11 -8.08 -5.97
N GLY A 128 9.01 -7.26 -6.53
CA GLY A 128 8.92 -5.79 -6.52
C GLY A 128 7.92 -5.18 -7.51
N GLY A 129 7.22 -6.01 -8.28
CA GLY A 129 6.12 -5.56 -9.14
C GLY A 129 6.57 -4.53 -10.16
N ASN A 130 6.05 -3.30 -10.06
CA ASN A 130 6.44 -2.20 -10.95
C ASN A 130 7.71 -1.43 -10.50
N GLY A 131 8.41 -1.91 -9.47
CA GLY A 131 9.68 -1.36 -8.99
C GLY A 131 9.54 -0.07 -8.17
N THR A 132 8.38 0.16 -7.55
CA THR A 132 8.14 1.38 -6.75
C THR A 132 9.10 1.48 -5.57
N ALA A 133 9.30 0.38 -4.84
CA ALA A 133 10.18 0.38 -3.67
C ALA A 133 11.65 0.51 -4.06
N GLU A 134 12.10 -0.22 -5.08
CA GLU A 134 13.44 -0.08 -5.66
C GLU A 134 13.75 1.38 -6.04
N ARG A 135 12.83 2.05 -6.76
CA ARG A 135 13.03 3.44 -7.21
C ARG A 135 13.14 4.41 -6.05
N ALA A 136 12.31 4.26 -5.02
CA ALA A 136 12.37 5.11 -3.83
C ALA A 136 13.75 5.02 -3.15
N ILE A 137 14.32 3.81 -3.05
CA ILE A 137 15.64 3.59 -2.44
C ILE A 137 16.75 4.18 -3.34
N ALA A 138 16.65 4.01 -4.65
CA ALA A 138 17.61 4.57 -5.60
C ALA A 138 17.65 6.10 -5.52
N ASP A 139 16.49 6.76 -5.44
CA ASP A 139 16.37 8.21 -5.31
C ASP A 139 16.96 8.71 -3.98
N CYS A 140 16.76 7.97 -2.87
CA CYS A 140 17.38 8.28 -1.58
C CYS A 140 18.92 8.28 -1.64
N ARG A 141 19.53 7.36 -2.39
CA ARG A 141 21.00 7.27 -2.54
C ARG A 141 21.60 8.44 -3.35
N GLY A 142 20.78 9.16 -4.10
CA GLY A 142 21.20 10.30 -4.92
C GLY A 142 21.34 11.64 -4.17
N ILE A 143 21.03 11.69 -2.86
CA ILE A 143 21.09 12.92 -2.06
C ILE A 143 22.55 13.20 -1.64
N PRO A 144 23.17 14.34 -2.04
CA PRO A 144 24.53 14.67 -1.63
C PRO A 144 24.56 15.17 -0.19
N GLY A 145 25.24 14.41 0.68
CA GLY A 145 25.44 14.77 2.09
C GLY A 145 25.46 13.53 2.97
N GLU A 146 26.66 13.10 3.34
CA GLU A 146 26.93 12.12 4.40
C GLU A 146 26.66 10.63 4.06
N PHE A 147 27.28 10.14 2.98
CA PHE A 147 27.28 8.71 2.64
C PHE A 147 28.63 8.19 2.13
N ASP A 148 29.74 8.77 2.59
CA ASP A 148 31.09 8.29 2.27
C ASP A 148 31.52 7.26 3.32
N GLY A 149 31.14 6.00 3.08
CA GLY A 149 31.48 4.86 3.92
C GLY A 149 32.20 3.78 3.10
N ILE A 150 33.52 3.94 3.00
CA ILE A 150 34.58 2.92 2.83
C ILE A 150 34.15 1.64 2.10
N CYS A 151 34.61 1.52 0.85
CA CYS A 151 34.57 0.30 0.05
C CYS A 151 35.44 -0.82 0.67
N ASP A 152 34.83 -1.74 1.40
CA ASP A 152 35.42 -3.04 1.72
C ASP A 152 34.73 -4.15 0.91
N ASN A 153 35.55 -4.99 0.28
CA ASN A 153 35.30 -5.94 -0.81
C ASN A 153 34.38 -7.14 -0.52
N TYR A 154 33.34 -6.97 0.29
CA TYR A 154 32.29 -7.97 0.49
C TYR A 154 30.93 -7.29 0.32
N GLY A 155 30.41 -7.27 -0.91
CA GLY A 155 29.11 -6.67 -1.21
C GLY A 155 28.04 -7.22 -0.28
N LYS A 156 27.48 -6.36 0.58
CA LYS A 156 26.34 -6.71 1.41
C LYS A 156 25.09 -6.65 0.52
N TRP A 157 24.41 -7.79 0.42
CA TRP A 157 23.14 -7.90 -0.28
C TRP A 157 22.02 -7.76 0.75
N ILE A 158 21.01 -6.95 0.44
CA ILE A 158 19.75 -6.97 1.17
C ILE A 158 18.65 -7.37 0.20
N TYR A 159 17.80 -8.28 0.66
CA TYR A 159 16.55 -8.62 -0.01
C TYR A 159 15.45 -7.84 0.69
N ILE A 160 14.77 -6.99 -0.06
CA ILE A 160 13.50 -6.46 0.37
C ILE A 160 12.45 -7.32 -0.32
N ILE A 161 11.53 -7.85 0.47
CA ILE A 161 10.35 -8.49 -0.10
C ILE A 161 9.40 -7.34 -0.43
N GLY A 162 9.36 -6.99 -1.71
CA GLY A 162 8.32 -6.12 -2.24
C GLY A 162 6.98 -6.81 -2.01
N LEU A 163 6.05 -6.11 -1.39
CA LEU A 163 4.66 -6.52 -1.40
C LEU A 163 4.13 -6.09 -2.77
N SER A 164 4.24 -6.93 -3.80
CA SER A 164 3.46 -6.80 -5.02
C SER A 164 3.21 -8.10 -5.75
#